data_AF-A0A024U003-F1
#
_entry.id   AF-A0A024U003-F1
#
_cell.length_a   1.000
_cell.length_b   1.000
_cell.length_c   1.000
_cell.angle_alpha   90.00
_cell.angle_beta   90.00
_cell.angle_gamma   90.00
#
_symmetry.space_group_name_H-M   'P 1'
#
loop_
_entity.id
_entity.type
_entity.pdbx_description
1 polymer ?
#
loop_
_entity_poly.entity_id
_entity_poly.type
_entity_poly.pdbx_seq_one_letter_code
_entity_poly.pdbx_strand_id
1 'polypeptide(L)'
;MVLLPLWIFNALWLYATCFMKGIAPVDREDHFDDSVDVTNVDVHTTTDTSTQTEVVEVDATTTVETKPENRIFNVFVVLMYILTEVFVCLKLEGSITWHWVALMTPYYLVALMQGNCAAFANVGQVVLIATKLDGTLSWSWNGVFFPYWIGVVVGVVLAPLGVYAATKYSMAQASIDDEQPPSLFWPVVGAISSFVLAVATFSPFLLLMYKLNWGELATVVVFIPYFVVLTLVFLVVLVAGLTSLCRGVKEDNVV
;
A
#
# COMPACT_ATOMS: atom_id res chain seq x y z
N MET A 1 -8.10 3.60 -25.29
CA MET A 1 -8.55 4.48 -24.18
C MET A 1 -9.14 3.76 -22.97
N VAL A 2 -9.73 2.56 -23.09
CA VAL A 2 -10.40 1.87 -21.97
C VAL A 2 -9.45 1.44 -20.85
N LEU A 3 -8.18 1.16 -21.16
CA LEU A 3 -7.20 0.68 -20.19
C LEU A 3 -6.54 1.81 -19.39
N LEU A 4 -6.53 3.05 -19.88
CA LEU A 4 -5.76 4.19 -19.33
C LEU A 4 -6.01 4.40 -17.81
N PRO A 5 -7.26 4.33 -17.32
CA PRO A 5 -7.53 4.46 -15.88
C PRO A 5 -7.08 3.25 -15.04
N LEU A 6 -6.95 2.07 -15.64
CA LEU A 6 -6.37 0.89 -14.96
C LEU A 6 -4.88 1.13 -14.67
N TRP A 7 -4.15 1.73 -15.61
CA TRP A 7 -2.73 2.05 -15.43
C TRP A 7 -2.55 3.14 -14.38
N ILE A 8 -3.39 4.19 -14.42
CA ILE A 8 -3.41 5.23 -13.39
C ILE A 8 -3.69 4.64 -12.02
N PHE A 9 -4.68 3.75 -11.89
CA PHE A 9 -4.98 3.12 -10.61
C PHE A 9 -3.86 2.18 -10.15
N ASN A 10 -3.29 1.36 -11.05
CA ASN A 10 -2.19 0.47 -10.69
C ASN A 10 -0.95 1.27 -10.27
N ALA A 11 -0.65 2.38 -10.94
CA ALA A 11 0.40 3.30 -10.57
C ALA A 11 0.11 3.96 -9.21
N LEU A 12 -1.12 4.42 -8.97
CA LEU A 12 -1.53 5.04 -7.70
C LEU A 12 -1.51 4.04 -6.54
N TRP A 13 -1.93 2.80 -6.77
CA TRP A 13 -1.95 1.71 -5.79
C TRP A 13 -0.55 1.19 -5.49
N LEU A 14 0.30 1.01 -6.51
CA LEU A 14 1.73 0.71 -6.32
C LEU A 14 2.42 1.84 -5.57
N TYR A 15 2.12 3.10 -5.92
CA TYR A 15 2.64 4.26 -5.21
C TYR A 15 2.20 4.27 -3.74
N ALA A 16 0.91 4.09 -3.47
CA ALA A 16 0.38 4.03 -2.10
C ALA A 16 0.97 2.88 -1.29
N THR A 17 1.12 1.68 -1.87
CA THR A 17 1.70 0.53 -1.17
C THR A 17 3.21 0.65 -0.98
N CYS A 18 3.94 1.29 -1.89
CA CYS A 18 5.36 1.59 -1.72
C CYS A 18 5.60 2.67 -0.66
N PHE A 19 4.76 3.70 -0.61
CA PHE A 19 4.89 4.78 0.36
C PHE A 19 4.45 4.34 1.76
N MET A 20 3.40 3.53 1.87
CA MET A 20 2.87 3.03 3.15
C MET A 20 3.75 1.91 3.76
N LYS A 21 4.51 1.14 2.96
CA LYS A 21 5.51 0.18 3.48
C LYS A 21 6.87 0.81 3.81
N GLY A 22 7.06 2.10 3.52
CA GLY A 22 8.30 2.84 3.77
C GLY A 22 8.41 3.45 5.17
N ILE A 23 7.48 3.20 6.10
CA ILE A 23 7.54 3.73 7.46
C ILE A 23 7.26 2.62 8.46
N ALA A 24 8.26 1.78 8.68
CA ALA A 24 8.49 1.24 10.01
C ALA A 24 9.78 1.90 10.52
N PRO A 25 9.75 2.68 11.61
CA PRO A 25 11.00 3.01 12.28
C PRO A 25 11.66 1.68 12.66
N VAL A 26 12.93 1.53 12.28
CA VAL A 26 13.77 0.48 12.85
C VAL A 26 13.89 0.83 14.32
N ASP A 27 13.18 0.11 15.18
CA ASP A 27 13.41 0.19 16.62
C ASP A 27 14.87 -0.16 16.85
N ARG A 28 15.59 0.78 17.43
CA ARG A 28 17.03 0.66 17.71
C ARG A 28 17.20 -0.08 19.04
N GLU A 29 16.74 -1.32 19.13
CA GLU A 29 16.83 -2.11 20.36
C GLU A 29 17.24 -3.56 20.09
N ASP A 30 18.39 -3.73 19.43
CA ASP A 30 19.07 -5.02 19.33
C ASP A 30 20.55 -4.81 18.98
N HIS A 31 21.27 -4.16 19.90
CA HIS A 31 22.70 -4.43 20.08
C HIS A 31 22.88 -5.20 21.40
N PHE A 32 22.69 -6.51 21.32
CA PHE A 32 23.21 -7.45 22.30
C PHE A 32 24.69 -7.72 21.97
N ASP A 33 25.53 -7.32 22.93
CA ASP A 33 26.82 -7.87 23.35
C ASP A 33 27.61 -8.72 22.33
N ASP A 34 28.75 -8.17 21.88
CA ASP A 34 29.95 -8.95 21.54
C ASP A 34 31.14 -7.99 21.36
N SER A 35 31.84 -7.70 22.45
CA SER A 35 33.32 -7.72 22.48
C SER A 35 33.81 -7.40 23.89
N VAL A 36 34.21 -8.46 24.59
CA VAL A 36 35.25 -8.39 25.60
C VAL A 36 36.45 -7.69 24.98
N ASP A 37 36.81 -6.51 25.48
CA ASP A 37 38.18 -6.02 25.34
C ASP A 37 38.70 -5.56 26.71
N VAL A 38 39.74 -6.26 27.13
CA VAL A 38 40.46 -6.08 28.38
C VAL A 38 41.53 -5.04 28.13
N THR A 39 41.45 -3.91 28.84
CA THR A 39 42.53 -2.98 29.29
C THR A 39 42.14 -1.52 29.11
N ASN A 40 41.85 -0.82 30.20
CA ASN A 40 42.85 0.02 30.84
C ASN A 40 42.30 0.58 32.15
N VAL A 41 43.08 0.36 33.19
CA VAL A 41 43.00 1.04 34.47
C VAL A 41 43.38 2.49 34.23
N ASP A 42 42.53 3.43 34.61
CA ASP A 42 43.03 4.68 35.18
C ASP A 42 42.15 5.11 36.35
N VAL A 43 42.82 5.20 37.50
CA VAL A 43 42.28 5.60 38.79
C VAL A 43 42.42 7.12 38.88
N HIS A 44 41.29 7.83 39.00
CA HIS A 44 41.30 9.05 39.78
C HIS A 44 40.02 9.23 40.60
N THR A 45 40.23 9.16 41.91
CA THR A 45 39.26 9.40 42.97
C THR A 45 39.10 10.90 43.18
N THR A 46 37.87 11.42 43.15
CA THR A 46 37.48 12.51 44.05
C THR A 46 35.99 12.45 44.39
N THR A 47 35.75 12.34 45.68
CA THR A 47 34.48 12.52 46.40
C THR A 47 33.97 13.96 46.24
N ASP A 48 32.67 14.17 46.03
CA ASP A 48 31.81 15.00 46.92
C ASP A 48 30.42 15.35 46.33
N THR A 49 29.41 15.07 47.15
CA THR A 49 28.15 15.78 47.41
C THR A 49 27.84 17.07 46.62
N SER A 50 26.71 17.10 45.90
CA SER A 50 25.63 18.11 46.01
C SER A 50 24.73 18.16 44.77
N THR A 51 23.43 18.01 45.00
CA THR A 51 22.31 18.78 44.42
C THR A 51 22.62 19.66 43.21
N GLN A 52 22.08 19.31 42.03
CA GLN A 52 21.56 20.29 41.08
C GLN A 52 20.57 19.65 40.10
N THR A 53 19.32 20.05 40.24
CA THR A 53 18.26 19.90 39.24
C THR A 53 18.57 20.85 38.10
N GLU A 54 19.14 20.34 37.00
CA GLU A 54 19.26 21.10 35.76
C GLU A 54 18.18 20.63 34.79
N VAL A 55 17.21 21.52 34.58
CA VAL A 55 16.14 21.39 33.59
C VAL A 55 16.81 21.52 32.23
N VAL A 56 17.08 20.39 31.57
CA VAL A 56 17.46 20.39 30.16
C VAL A 56 16.17 20.44 29.34
N GLU A 57 15.89 21.63 28.82
CA GLU A 57 14.91 21.90 27.78
C GLU A 57 15.32 21.12 26.51
N VAL A 58 14.76 19.92 26.34
CA VAL A 58 14.92 19.12 25.12
C VAL A 58 13.95 19.66 24.09
N ASP A 59 14.47 20.57 23.26
CA ASP A 59 13.88 21.01 22.00
C ASP A 59 13.44 19.79 21.18
N ALA A 60 12.13 19.52 21.21
CA ALA A 60 11.47 18.48 20.44
C ALA A 60 11.28 18.95 18.99
N THR A 61 12.38 19.18 18.30
CA THR A 61 12.40 19.33 16.83
C THR A 61 13.34 18.30 16.24
N THR A 62 13.08 17.02 16.46
CA THR A 62 13.70 15.95 15.68
C THR A 62 13.11 15.98 14.28
N THR A 63 13.74 16.78 13.43
CA THR A 63 13.64 16.66 11.99
C THR A 63 14.01 15.21 11.64
N VAL A 64 13.02 14.48 11.15
CA VAL A 64 13.20 13.12 10.63
C VAL A 64 14.19 13.21 9.47
N GLU A 65 15.48 12.91 9.73
CA GLU A 65 16.46 12.71 8.68
C GLU A 65 16.10 11.44 7.92
N THR A 66 15.19 11.57 6.95
CA THR A 66 14.99 10.55 5.93
C THR A 66 16.30 10.37 5.18
N LYS A 67 16.96 9.22 5.35
CA LYS A 67 18.17 8.81 4.64
C LYS A 67 18.09 9.25 3.15
N PRO A 68 19.05 10.03 2.64
CA PRO A 68 18.97 10.65 1.30
C PRO A 68 18.87 9.63 0.15
N GLU A 69 19.33 8.39 0.39
CA GLU A 69 19.29 7.26 -0.55
C GLU A 69 17.86 6.94 -1.04
N ASN A 70 16.85 7.11 -0.17
CA ASN A 70 15.46 6.82 -0.52
C ASN A 70 14.84 7.90 -1.41
N ARG A 71 15.32 9.15 -1.35
CA ARG A 71 14.75 10.26 -2.13
C ARG A 71 15.08 10.15 -3.61
N ILE A 72 16.33 9.83 -3.93
CA ILE A 72 16.77 9.68 -5.33
C ILE A 72 16.06 8.49 -5.98
N PHE A 73 15.96 7.37 -5.27
CA PHE A 73 15.21 6.20 -5.72
C PHE A 73 13.74 6.52 -5.98
N ASN A 74 13.07 7.24 -5.08
CA ASN A 74 11.68 7.64 -5.25
C ASN A 74 11.46 8.56 -6.45
N VAL A 75 12.35 9.54 -6.67
CA VAL A 75 12.30 10.42 -7.85
C VAL A 75 12.48 9.62 -9.13
N PHE A 76 13.42 8.68 -9.15
CA PHE A 76 13.64 7.80 -10.29
C PHE A 76 12.40 6.95 -10.61
N VAL A 77 11.76 6.36 -9.60
CA VAL A 77 10.52 5.58 -9.76
C VAL A 77 9.41 6.42 -10.36
N VAL A 78 9.18 7.63 -9.83
CA VAL A 78 8.16 8.56 -10.35
C VAL A 78 8.46 8.93 -11.80
N LEU A 79 9.72 9.23 -12.12
CA LEU A 79 10.14 9.56 -13.49
C LEU A 79 9.85 8.42 -14.48
N MET A 80 10.15 7.17 -14.10
CA MET A 80 9.88 6.00 -14.94
C MET A 80 8.38 5.75 -15.16
N TYR A 81 7.54 6.02 -14.14
CA TYR A 81 6.09 5.96 -14.31
C TYR A 81 5.59 7.03 -15.28
N ILE A 82 6.03 8.29 -15.11
CA ILE A 82 5.68 9.38 -16.04
C ILE A 82 6.10 9.03 -17.46
N LEU A 83 7.31 8.49 -17.63
CA LEU A 83 7.83 8.08 -18.94
C LEU A 83 6.96 6.99 -19.58
N THR A 84 6.49 6.02 -18.79
CA THR A 84 5.56 4.98 -19.26
C THR A 84 4.28 5.60 -19.80
N GLU A 85 3.66 6.52 -19.05
CA GLU A 85 2.42 7.19 -19.46
C GLU A 85 2.61 8.03 -20.73
N VAL A 86 3.73 8.75 -20.84
CA VAL A 86 4.06 9.52 -22.05
C VAL A 86 4.15 8.60 -23.27
N PHE A 87 4.84 7.46 -23.15
CA PHE A 87 4.92 6.53 -24.28
C PHE A 87 3.55 5.96 -24.65
N VAL A 88 2.72 5.59 -23.66
CA VAL A 88 1.35 5.12 -23.91
C VAL A 88 0.54 6.16 -24.70
N CYS A 89 0.62 7.44 -24.31
CA CYS A 89 -0.03 8.54 -25.02
C CYS A 89 0.46 8.65 -26.47
N LEU A 90 1.78 8.68 -26.69
CA LEU A 90 2.38 8.80 -28.03
C LEU A 90 2.00 7.62 -28.94
N LYS A 91 1.90 6.41 -28.37
CA LYS A 91 1.46 5.22 -29.10
C LYS A 91 -0.02 5.28 -29.45
N LEU A 92 -0.87 5.76 -28.53
CA LEU A 92 -2.31 5.92 -28.77
C LEU A 92 -2.62 7.02 -29.78
N GLU A 93 -1.79 8.07 -29.85
CA GLU A 93 -1.87 9.12 -30.88
C GLU A 93 -1.41 8.62 -32.26
N GLY A 94 -0.74 7.46 -32.31
CA GLY A 94 -0.17 6.92 -33.55
C GLY A 94 1.17 7.54 -33.94
N SER A 95 1.74 8.39 -33.08
CA SER A 95 3.06 9.02 -33.29
C SER A 95 4.20 7.99 -33.26
N ILE A 96 4.02 6.91 -32.50
CA ILE A 96 5.01 5.81 -32.37
C ILE A 96 4.41 4.47 -32.81
N THR A 97 5.15 3.68 -33.59
CA THR A 97 4.71 2.36 -34.09
C THR A 97 5.26 1.17 -33.31
N TRP A 98 6.05 1.39 -32.25
CA TRP A 98 6.70 0.34 -31.47
C TRP A 98 5.73 -0.67 -30.84
N HIS A 99 6.21 -1.89 -30.63
CA HIS A 99 5.46 -2.93 -29.91
C HIS A 99 5.12 -2.49 -28.47
N TRP A 100 3.92 -2.84 -28.00
CA TRP A 100 3.47 -2.54 -26.64
C TRP A 100 4.43 -3.11 -25.59
N VAL A 101 5.03 -4.27 -25.85
CA VAL A 101 6.01 -4.87 -24.93
C VAL A 101 7.24 -3.98 -24.77
N ALA A 102 7.81 -3.47 -25.88
CA ALA A 102 8.97 -2.60 -25.83
C ALA A 102 8.65 -1.26 -25.15
N LEU A 103 7.43 -0.75 -25.36
CA LEU A 103 6.95 0.49 -24.80
C LEU A 103 6.87 0.47 -23.26
N MET A 104 6.54 -0.67 -22.68
CA MET A 104 6.37 -0.85 -21.23
C MET A 104 7.68 -1.08 -20.47
N THR A 105 8.83 -0.98 -21.14
CA THR A 105 10.16 -1.19 -20.53
C THR A 105 10.40 -0.36 -19.25
N PRO A 106 10.06 0.95 -19.18
CA PRO A 106 10.27 1.73 -17.95
C PRO A 106 9.49 1.16 -16.75
N TYR A 107 8.27 0.68 -16.98
CA TYR A 107 7.45 0.03 -15.96
C TYR A 107 8.09 -1.27 -15.46
N TYR A 108 8.59 -2.10 -16.38
CA TYR A 108 9.27 -3.36 -16.02
C TYR A 108 10.49 -3.11 -15.14
N LEU A 109 11.28 -2.09 -15.47
CA LEU A 109 12.48 -1.74 -14.73
C LEU A 109 12.14 -1.36 -13.27
N VAL A 110 11.12 -0.52 -13.06
CA VAL A 110 10.65 -0.17 -11.71
C VAL A 110 10.20 -1.39 -10.93
N ALA A 111 9.41 -2.26 -11.56
CA ALA A 111 8.87 -3.44 -10.89
C ALA A 111 9.97 -4.47 -10.56
N LEU A 112 10.98 -4.63 -11.42
CA LEU A 112 12.15 -5.48 -11.15
C LEU A 112 12.98 -4.92 -9.99
N MET A 113 13.16 -3.60 -9.91
CA MET A 113 13.89 -2.97 -8.80
C MET A 113 13.19 -3.15 -7.44
N GLN A 114 11.87 -3.35 -7.40
CA GLN A 114 11.15 -3.62 -6.17
C GLN A 114 11.39 -5.03 -5.62
N GLY A 115 11.86 -5.98 -6.45
CA GLY A 115 12.32 -7.31 -6.01
C GLY A 115 11.27 -8.22 -5.34
N ASN A 116 10.01 -7.78 -5.21
CA ASN A 116 8.95 -8.55 -4.56
C ASN A 116 8.24 -9.46 -5.56
N CYS A 117 7.86 -10.68 -5.13
CA CYS A 117 7.01 -11.61 -5.88
C CYS A 117 5.74 -10.96 -6.47
N ALA A 118 5.11 -10.04 -5.75
CA ALA A 118 3.96 -9.29 -6.26
C ALA A 118 4.30 -8.39 -7.46
N ALA A 119 5.50 -7.79 -7.46
CA ALA A 119 5.97 -6.97 -8.57
C ALA A 119 6.22 -7.83 -9.81
N PHE A 120 6.78 -9.04 -9.65
CA PHE A 120 6.93 -9.99 -10.76
C PHE A 120 5.60 -10.44 -11.34
N ALA A 121 4.59 -10.71 -10.50
CA ALA A 121 3.24 -11.05 -10.98
C ALA A 121 2.60 -9.89 -11.78
N ASN A 122 2.80 -8.65 -11.32
CA ASN A 122 2.35 -7.46 -12.03
C ASN A 122 3.05 -7.29 -13.39
N VAL A 123 4.37 -7.48 -13.45
CA VAL A 123 5.12 -7.46 -14.72
C VAL A 123 4.61 -8.52 -15.68
N GLY A 124 4.43 -9.76 -15.19
CA GLY A 124 3.87 -10.85 -15.99
C GLY A 124 2.52 -10.49 -16.58
N GLN A 125 1.62 -9.92 -15.78
CA GLN A 125 0.32 -9.44 -16.25
C GLN A 125 0.45 -8.33 -17.30
N VAL A 126 1.32 -7.35 -17.08
CA VAL A 126 1.55 -6.24 -18.03
C VAL A 126 2.11 -6.75 -19.35
N VAL A 127 3.01 -7.75 -19.33
CA VAL A 127 3.51 -8.40 -20.55
C VAL A 127 2.39 -9.15 -21.28
N LEU A 128 1.52 -9.88 -20.56
CA LEU A 128 0.36 -10.55 -21.18
C LEU A 128 -0.60 -9.55 -21.82
N ILE A 129 -0.86 -8.41 -21.18
CA ILE A 129 -1.69 -7.34 -21.74
C ILE A 129 -1.01 -6.75 -22.98
N ALA A 130 0.28 -6.43 -22.90
CA ALA A 130 1.02 -5.84 -24.00
C ALA A 130 1.06 -6.75 -25.23
N THR A 131 1.38 -8.03 -25.04
CA THR A 131 1.35 -9.04 -26.13
C THR A 131 -0.05 -9.26 -26.68
N LYS A 132 -1.09 -9.19 -25.84
CA LYS A 132 -2.48 -9.22 -26.30
C LYS A 132 -2.83 -8.02 -27.16
N LEU A 133 -2.40 -6.82 -26.78
CA LEU A 133 -2.61 -5.58 -27.53
C LEU A 133 -1.79 -5.51 -28.82
N ASP A 134 -0.61 -6.14 -28.85
CA ASP A 134 0.21 -6.33 -30.05
C ASP A 134 -0.40 -7.37 -31.03
N GLY A 135 -1.46 -8.07 -30.63
CA GLY A 135 -2.12 -9.10 -31.44
C GLY A 135 -1.35 -10.43 -31.50
N THR A 136 -0.25 -10.58 -30.75
CA THR A 136 0.56 -11.80 -30.73
C THR A 136 -0.04 -12.88 -29.82
N LEU A 137 -0.82 -12.50 -28.81
CA LEU A 137 -1.46 -13.43 -27.87
C LEU A 137 -2.95 -13.65 -28.21
N SER A 138 -3.35 -14.90 -28.46
CA SER A 138 -4.74 -15.25 -28.82
C SER A 138 -5.67 -15.51 -27.63
N TRP A 139 -5.16 -15.52 -26.39
CA TRP A 139 -5.91 -15.87 -25.18
C TRP A 139 -7.11 -14.96 -24.91
N SER A 140 -8.12 -15.47 -24.19
CA SER A 140 -9.22 -14.64 -23.69
C SER A 140 -8.70 -13.64 -22.64
N TRP A 141 -9.43 -12.54 -22.40
CA TRP A 141 -9.03 -11.57 -21.38
C TRP A 141 -8.99 -12.18 -19.99
N ASN A 142 -9.79 -13.21 -19.70
CA ASN A 142 -9.72 -13.95 -18.44
C ASN A 142 -8.33 -14.58 -18.22
N GLY A 143 -7.72 -15.15 -19.28
CA GLY A 143 -6.39 -15.75 -19.22
C GLY A 143 -5.27 -14.71 -19.15
N VAL A 144 -5.41 -13.59 -19.87
CA VAL A 144 -4.48 -12.46 -19.81
C VAL A 144 -4.38 -11.88 -18.40
N PHE A 145 -5.50 -11.86 -17.69
CA PHE A 145 -5.61 -11.37 -16.33
C PHE A 145 -5.45 -12.46 -15.25
N PHE A 146 -4.95 -13.66 -15.60
CA PHE A 146 -4.74 -14.76 -14.66
C PHE A 146 -3.99 -14.36 -13.37
N PRO A 147 -2.87 -13.61 -13.42
CA PRO A 147 -2.16 -13.22 -12.19
C PRO A 147 -3.03 -12.44 -11.19
N TYR A 148 -3.99 -11.66 -11.69
CA TYR A 148 -4.89 -10.86 -10.85
C TYR A 148 -5.94 -11.71 -10.13
N TRP A 149 -6.34 -12.85 -10.67
CA TRP A 149 -7.28 -13.76 -10.00
C TRP A 149 -6.74 -14.27 -8.67
N ILE A 150 -5.42 -14.39 -8.53
CA ILE A 150 -4.78 -14.71 -7.25
C ILE A 150 -5.09 -13.61 -6.23
N GLY A 151 -4.92 -12.35 -6.62
CA GLY A 151 -5.27 -11.19 -5.78
C GLY A 151 -6.76 -11.14 -5.43
N VAL A 152 -7.64 -11.45 -6.38
CA VAL A 152 -9.10 -11.53 -6.14
C VAL A 152 -9.42 -12.62 -5.11
N VAL A 153 -8.87 -13.82 -5.25
CA VAL A 153 -9.13 -14.92 -4.29
C VAL A 153 -8.57 -14.56 -2.91
N VAL A 154 -7.36 -14.02 -2.84
CA VAL A 154 -6.76 -13.59 -1.57
C VAL A 154 -7.58 -12.48 -0.92
N GLY A 155 -7.96 -11.46 -1.68
CA GLY A 155 -8.67 -10.31 -1.14
C GLY A 155 -10.13 -10.60 -0.80
N VAL A 156 -10.85 -11.35 -1.64
CA VAL A 156 -12.29 -11.61 -1.47
C VAL A 156 -12.57 -12.79 -0.54
N VAL A 157 -11.68 -13.79 -0.48
CA VAL A 157 -11.88 -14.99 0.35
C VAL A 157 -11.01 -14.97 1.59
N LEU A 158 -9.69 -14.81 1.44
CA LEU A 158 -8.76 -14.93 2.58
C LEU A 158 -8.82 -13.71 3.51
N ALA A 159 -8.97 -12.49 2.99
CA ALA A 159 -9.00 -11.30 3.84
C ALA A 159 -10.20 -11.26 4.81
N PRO A 160 -11.45 -11.54 4.40
CA PRO A 160 -12.59 -11.59 5.33
C PRO A 160 -12.44 -12.68 6.38
N LEU A 161 -11.91 -13.85 5.99
CA LEU A 161 -11.61 -14.95 6.93
C LEU A 161 -10.52 -14.56 7.92
N GLY A 162 -9.47 -13.86 7.45
CA GLY A 162 -8.39 -13.35 8.29
C GLY A 162 -8.87 -12.30 9.28
N VAL A 163 -9.71 -11.35 8.84
CA VAL A 163 -10.33 -10.34 9.71
C VAL A 163 -11.24 -11.00 10.73
N TYR A 164 -12.09 -11.94 10.31
CA TYR A 164 -12.94 -12.70 11.23
C TYR A 164 -12.13 -13.40 12.31
N ALA A 165 -11.08 -14.13 11.91
CA ALA A 165 -10.21 -14.84 12.83
C ALA A 165 -9.48 -13.87 13.78
N ALA A 166 -8.86 -12.81 13.25
CA ALA A 166 -8.11 -11.83 14.04
C ALA A 166 -9.00 -11.13 15.07
N THR A 167 -10.19 -10.64 14.67
CA THR A 167 -11.12 -9.99 15.60
C THR A 167 -11.67 -10.97 16.63
N LYS A 168 -11.89 -12.23 16.26
CA LYS A 168 -12.30 -13.27 17.22
C LYS A 168 -11.19 -13.55 18.24
N TYR A 169 -9.94 -13.67 17.81
CA TYR A 169 -8.81 -13.90 18.71
C TYR A 169 -8.55 -12.71 19.64
N SER A 170 -8.62 -11.47 19.12
CA SER A 170 -8.43 -10.27 19.96
C SER A 170 -9.50 -10.14 21.04
N MET A 171 -10.76 -10.50 20.72
CA MET A 171 -11.86 -10.48 21.68
C MET A 171 -11.77 -11.61 22.70
N ALA A 172 -11.35 -12.80 22.27
CA ALA A 172 -11.11 -13.91 23.19
C ALA A 172 -10.02 -13.56 24.22
N GLN A 173 -8.99 -12.81 23.80
CA GLN A 173 -7.94 -12.32 24.69
C GLN A 173 -8.46 -11.24 25.65
N ALA A 174 -9.29 -10.29 25.16
CA ALA A 174 -9.87 -9.25 26.01
C ALA A 174 -10.89 -9.78 27.03
N SER A 175 -11.62 -10.85 26.71
CA SER A 175 -12.59 -11.49 27.62
C SER A 175 -11.95 -12.35 28.73
N ILE A 176 -10.62 -12.47 28.77
CA ILE A 176 -9.95 -13.16 29.89
C ILE A 176 -10.07 -12.31 31.17
N ASP A 177 -10.12 -10.98 31.02
CA ASP A 177 -10.22 -10.03 32.15
C ASP A 177 -11.67 -9.60 32.45
N ASP A 178 -12.60 -9.73 31.50
CA ASP A 178 -14.02 -9.37 31.64
C ASP A 178 -14.94 -10.61 31.67
N GLU A 179 -15.83 -10.71 32.67
CA GLU A 179 -16.80 -11.84 32.82
C GLU A 179 -17.89 -11.90 31.73
N GLN A 180 -17.89 -10.98 30.76
CA GLN A 180 -18.91 -10.93 29.72
C GLN A 180 -18.55 -11.86 28.53
N PRO A 181 -19.47 -12.73 28.06
CA PRO A 181 -19.17 -13.62 26.96
C PRO A 181 -18.79 -12.85 25.69
N PRO A 182 -17.75 -13.27 24.96
CA PRO A 182 -17.29 -12.57 23.76
C PRO A 182 -18.39 -12.53 22.70
N SER A 183 -18.84 -11.32 22.36
CA SER A 183 -19.92 -11.14 21.39
C SER A 183 -19.45 -11.53 19.98
N LEU A 184 -20.23 -12.36 19.29
CA LEU A 184 -19.92 -12.79 17.92
C LEU A 184 -20.25 -11.72 16.86
N PHE A 185 -20.92 -10.65 17.26
CA PHE A 185 -21.36 -9.58 16.37
C PHE A 185 -20.18 -8.86 15.70
N TRP A 186 -19.18 -8.43 16.48
CA TRP A 186 -18.08 -7.62 15.95
C TRP A 186 -17.16 -8.35 14.96
N PRO A 187 -16.75 -9.62 15.17
CA PRO A 187 -16.00 -10.37 14.15
C PRO A 187 -16.77 -10.52 12.85
N VAL A 188 -18.09 -10.74 12.91
CA VAL A 188 -18.94 -10.85 11.72
C VAL A 188 -19.05 -9.51 11.00
N VAL A 189 -19.25 -8.40 11.73
CA VAL A 189 -19.28 -7.05 11.15
C VAL A 189 -17.96 -6.72 10.46
N GLY A 190 -16.82 -7.03 11.09
CA GLY A 190 -15.50 -6.82 10.50
C GLY A 190 -15.27 -7.67 9.25
N ALA A 191 -15.69 -8.94 9.27
CA ALA A 191 -15.59 -9.83 8.11
C ALA A 191 -16.45 -9.36 6.93
N ILE A 192 -17.70 -8.97 7.19
CA ILE A 192 -18.61 -8.44 6.16
C ILE A 192 -18.07 -7.12 5.61
N SER A 193 -17.58 -6.21 6.46
CA SER A 193 -17.02 -4.94 5.99
C SER A 193 -15.78 -5.17 5.11
N SER A 194 -14.89 -6.08 5.50
CA SER A 194 -13.74 -6.50 4.71
C SER A 194 -14.15 -7.11 3.37
N PHE A 195 -15.16 -7.97 3.36
CA PHE A 195 -15.69 -8.57 2.13
C PHE A 195 -16.27 -7.53 1.19
N VAL A 196 -17.11 -6.62 1.71
CA VAL A 196 -17.72 -5.54 0.92
C VAL A 196 -16.62 -4.63 0.35
N LEU A 197 -15.62 -4.29 1.16
CA LEU A 197 -14.48 -3.49 0.70
C LEU A 197 -13.69 -4.21 -0.39
N ALA A 198 -13.38 -5.49 -0.21
CA ALA A 198 -12.67 -6.28 -1.22
C ALA A 198 -13.46 -6.36 -2.53
N VAL A 199 -14.74 -6.73 -2.48
CA VAL A 199 -15.60 -6.75 -3.67
C VAL A 199 -15.62 -5.38 -4.34
N ALA A 200 -15.73 -4.30 -3.57
CA ALA A 200 -15.71 -2.96 -4.12
C ALA A 200 -14.36 -2.64 -4.80
N THR A 201 -13.23 -2.98 -4.18
CA THR A 201 -11.88 -2.80 -4.75
C THR A 201 -11.66 -3.59 -6.04
N PHE A 202 -12.11 -4.85 -6.10
CA PHE A 202 -11.91 -5.73 -7.26
C PHE A 202 -12.98 -5.57 -8.35
N SER A 203 -14.16 -5.03 -8.02
CA SER A 203 -15.29 -4.88 -8.95
C SER A 203 -14.97 -4.11 -10.25
N PRO A 204 -14.18 -3.00 -10.26
CA PRO A 204 -13.92 -2.29 -11.50
C PRO A 204 -13.10 -3.12 -12.48
N PHE A 205 -12.21 -3.96 -11.95
CA PHE A 205 -11.40 -4.86 -12.77
C PHE A 205 -12.25 -5.96 -13.41
N LEU A 206 -13.21 -6.52 -12.66
CA LEU A 206 -14.15 -7.51 -13.20
C LEU A 206 -15.04 -6.91 -14.29
N LEU A 207 -15.53 -5.67 -14.10
CA LEU A 207 -16.31 -4.96 -15.12
C LEU A 207 -15.46 -4.62 -16.36
N LEU A 208 -14.21 -4.23 -16.17
CA LEU A 208 -13.27 -3.99 -17.26
C LEU A 208 -13.04 -5.26 -18.07
N MET A 209 -12.80 -6.38 -17.39
CA MET A 209 -12.61 -7.68 -18.01
C MET A 209 -13.87 -8.13 -18.78
N TYR A 210 -15.06 -7.94 -18.21
CA TYR A 210 -16.32 -8.21 -18.90
C TYR A 210 -16.45 -7.37 -20.17
N LYS A 211 -16.19 -6.06 -20.07
CA LYS A 211 -16.20 -5.15 -21.24
C LYS A 211 -15.20 -5.59 -22.30
N LEU A 212 -14.00 -6.01 -21.91
CA LEU A 212 -12.97 -6.41 -22.86
C LEU A 212 -13.31 -7.72 -23.59
N ASN A 213 -14.01 -8.65 -22.93
CA ASN A 213 -14.45 -9.91 -23.55
C ASN A 213 -15.68 -9.73 -24.46
N TRP A 214 -16.66 -8.93 -24.03
CA TRP A 214 -17.98 -8.92 -24.66
C TRP A 214 -18.36 -7.57 -25.30
N GLY A 215 -17.68 -6.48 -24.97
CA GLY A 215 -17.88 -5.17 -25.60
C GLY A 215 -19.16 -4.41 -25.22
N GLU A 216 -20.08 -5.03 -24.49
CA GLU A 216 -21.44 -4.52 -24.26
C GLU A 216 -21.54 -3.35 -23.27
N LEU A 217 -20.54 -3.16 -22.40
CA LEU A 217 -20.59 -2.14 -21.36
C LEU A 217 -20.06 -0.79 -21.83
N ALA A 218 -20.80 0.28 -21.52
CA ALA A 218 -20.29 1.64 -21.64
C ALA A 218 -19.05 1.84 -20.74
N THR A 219 -18.05 2.55 -21.25
CA THR A 219 -16.79 2.80 -20.52
C THR A 219 -17.02 3.50 -19.17
N VAL A 220 -18.00 4.40 -19.11
CA VAL A 220 -18.37 5.11 -17.87
C VAL A 220 -18.87 4.13 -16.80
N VAL A 221 -19.65 3.11 -17.17
CA VAL A 221 -20.21 2.12 -16.22
C VAL A 221 -19.12 1.27 -15.58
N VAL A 222 -18.07 0.93 -16.34
CA VAL A 222 -16.89 0.22 -15.81
C VAL A 222 -16.21 1.00 -14.69
N PHE A 223 -16.30 2.34 -14.71
CA PHE A 223 -15.62 3.21 -13.75
C PHE A 223 -16.50 3.65 -12.58
N ILE A 224 -17.81 3.39 -12.59
CA ILE A 224 -18.70 3.76 -11.47
C ILE A 224 -18.19 3.20 -10.13
N PRO A 225 -17.78 1.91 -10.03
CA PRO A 225 -17.33 1.39 -8.74
C PRO A 225 -16.01 2.03 -8.27
N TYR A 226 -15.15 2.50 -9.19
CA TYR A 226 -13.96 3.27 -8.82
C TYR A 226 -14.32 4.56 -8.10
N PHE A 227 -15.25 5.33 -8.67
CA PHE A 227 -15.67 6.59 -8.05
C PHE A 227 -16.34 6.33 -6.70
N VAL A 228 -17.16 5.30 -6.58
CA VAL A 228 -17.80 4.91 -5.30
C VAL A 228 -16.74 4.57 -4.24
N VAL A 229 -15.75 3.74 -4.57
CA VAL A 229 -14.66 3.37 -3.65
C VAL A 229 -13.83 4.58 -3.27
N LEU A 230 -13.44 5.42 -4.24
CA LEU A 230 -12.65 6.63 -3.97
C LEU A 230 -13.42 7.60 -3.07
N THR A 231 -14.71 7.78 -3.29
CA THR A 231 -15.56 8.61 -2.42
C THR A 231 -15.67 8.02 -1.02
N LEU A 232 -15.84 6.71 -0.88
CA LEU A 232 -15.88 6.06 0.44
C LEU A 232 -14.56 6.20 1.20
N VAL A 233 -13.43 5.95 0.54
CA VAL A 233 -12.10 6.13 1.15
C VAL A 233 -11.89 7.58 1.56
N PHE A 234 -12.23 8.54 0.69
CA PHE A 234 -12.14 9.95 1.00
C PHE A 234 -13.00 10.33 2.21
N LEU A 235 -14.23 9.82 2.30
CA LEU A 235 -15.11 10.04 3.45
C LEU A 235 -14.54 9.45 4.74
N VAL A 236 -14.00 8.23 4.71
CA VAL A 236 -13.38 7.61 5.89
C VAL A 236 -12.18 8.43 6.38
N VAL A 237 -11.30 8.87 5.47
CA VAL A 237 -10.15 9.71 5.81
C VAL A 237 -10.60 11.06 6.36
N LEU A 238 -11.62 11.67 5.76
CA LEU A 238 -12.17 12.95 6.21
C LEU A 238 -12.78 12.83 7.61
N VAL A 239 -13.58 11.79 7.87
CA VAL A 239 -14.16 11.53 9.20
C VAL A 239 -13.06 11.26 10.22
N ALA A 240 -12.07 10.43 9.89
CA ALA A 240 -10.93 10.17 10.77
C ALA A 240 -10.16 11.47 11.10
N GLY A 241 -9.85 12.28 10.09
CA GLY A 241 -9.19 13.58 10.26
C GLY A 241 -9.99 14.56 11.12
N LEU A 242 -11.30 14.66 10.90
CA LEU A 242 -12.18 15.49 11.73
C LEU A 242 -12.24 14.97 13.17
N THR A 243 -12.35 13.66 13.39
CA THR A 243 -12.35 13.09 14.75
C THR A 243 -11.03 13.33 15.47
N SER A 244 -9.90 13.29 14.76
CA SER A 244 -8.59 13.61 15.31
C SER A 244 -8.49 15.09 15.70
N LEU A 245 -8.99 15.99 14.85
CA LEU A 245 -9.00 17.43 15.13
C LEU A 245 -9.89 17.77 16.33
N CYS A 246 -11.09 17.17 16.40
CA CYS A 246 -12.00 17.37 17.53
C CYS A 246 -11.45 16.82 18.86
N ARG A 247 -10.63 15.76 18.83
CA ARG A 247 -9.97 15.24 20.03
C ARG A 247 -8.84 16.17 20.50
N GLY A 248 -8.00 16.66 19.59
CA GLY A 248 -6.93 17.62 19.94
C GLY A 248 -7.47 18.91 20.57
N VAL A 249 -8.54 19.48 20.00
CA VAL A 249 -9.19 20.70 20.57
C VAL A 249 -9.77 20.46 21.97
N LYS A 250 -10.13 19.22 22.32
CA LYS A 250 -10.69 18.90 23.63
C LYS A 250 -9.60 18.78 24.70
N GLU A 251 -8.39 18.37 24.34
CA GLU A 251 -7.24 18.33 25.26
C GLU A 251 -6.73 19.74 25.58
N ASP A 252 -6.74 20.67 24.62
CA ASP A 252 -6.31 22.06 24.82
C ASP A 252 -7.26 22.91 25.69
N ASN A 253 -8.52 22.48 25.87
CA ASN A 253 -9.55 23.20 26.64
C ASN A 253 -9.76 22.64 28.06
N VAL A 254 -8.94 21.67 28.50
CA VAL A 254 -8.90 21.20 29.89
C VAL A 254 -7.66 21.79 30.55
N VAL A 255 -7.72 23.08 30.89
CA VAL A 255 -6.80 23.77 31.79
C VAL A 255 -7.63 24.58 32.78
#